data_AF-A0A1I7HK19-F1
#
_entry.id   AF-A0A1I7HK19-F1
#
_cell.length_a   1.000
_cell.length_b   1.000
_cell.length_c   1.000
_cell.angle_alpha   90.00
_cell.angle_beta   90.00
_cell.angle_gamma   90.00
#
_symmetry.space_group_name_H-M   'P 1'
#
loop_
_entity.id
_entity.type
_entity.pdbx_description
1 polymer ?
#
loop_
_entity_poly.entity_id
_entity_poly.type
_entity_poly.pdbx_seq_one_letter_code
_entity_poly.pdbx_strand_id
1 'polypeptide(L)' 'MPVWKTVAELATERNIDLAAAQALVDAANCPKVFGLHGTVYLI' A
#
# COMPACT_ATOMS: atom_id res chain seq x y z
N MET A 1 4.51 -12.04 8.62
CA MET A 1 5.48 -12.00 7.51
C MET A 1 5.13 -10.78 6.68
N PRO A 2 6.09 -9.95 6.25
CA PRO A 2 5.78 -8.76 5.47
C PRO A 2 5.31 -9.18 4.08
N VAL A 3 4.20 -8.58 3.59
CA VAL A 3 3.56 -8.95 2.32
C VAL A 3 3.53 -7.73 1.41
N TRP A 4 3.85 -7.94 0.13
CA TRP A 4 3.71 -6.90 -0.87
C TRP A 4 2.24 -6.71 -1.24
N LYS A 5 1.73 -5.50 -1.07
CA LYS A 5 0.35 -5.14 -1.39
C LYS A 5 0.28 -3.79 -2.11
N THR A 6 -0.69 -3.65 -2.98
CA THR A 6 -1.05 -2.35 -3.56
C THR A 6 -1.80 -1.49 -2.53
N VAL A 7 -1.84 -0.18 -2.76
CA VAL A 7 -2.65 0.74 -1.94
C VAL A 7 -4.13 0.39 -2.02
N ALA A 8 -4.60 -0.15 -3.15
CA ALA A 8 -5.98 -0.59 -3.33
C ALA A 8 -6.32 -1.83 -2.48
N GLU A 9 -5.40 -2.78 -2.40
CA GLU A 9 -5.55 -3.94 -1.51
C GLU A 9 -5.53 -3.52 -0.04
N LEU A 10 -4.63 -2.62 0.33
CA LEU A 10 -4.58 -2.06 1.69
C LEU A 10 -5.87 -1.33 2.06
N ALA A 11 -6.37 -0.50 1.14
CA ALA A 11 -7.62 0.24 1.30
C ALA A 11 -8.80 -0.71 1.51
N THR A 12 -8.88 -1.77 0.70
CA THR A 12 -9.94 -2.78 0.79
C THR A 12 -9.85 -3.58 2.09
N GLU A 13 -8.66 -4.05 2.46
CA GLU A 13 -8.43 -4.84 3.67
C GLU A 13 -8.73 -4.06 4.95
N ARG A 14 -8.39 -2.77 4.97
CA ARG A 14 -8.63 -1.89 6.13
C ARG A 14 -9.98 -1.18 6.09
N ASN A 15 -10.75 -1.35 5.02
CA ASN A 15 -12.01 -0.64 4.79
C ASN A 15 -11.83 0.89 4.93
N ILE A 16 -10.82 1.43 4.25
CA ILE A 16 -10.48 2.86 4.24
C ILE A 16 -10.41 3.37 2.80
N ASP A 17 -10.51 4.68 2.63
CA ASP A 17 -10.30 5.32 1.33
C ASP A 17 -8.87 5.15 0.81
N LEU A 18 -8.72 5.16 -0.51
CA LEU A 18 -7.42 5.10 -1.19
C LEU A 18 -6.47 6.20 -0.71
N ALA A 19 -6.98 7.40 -0.43
CA ALA A 19 -6.17 8.51 0.08
C ALA A 19 -5.64 8.24 1.50
N ALA A 20 -6.45 7.62 2.37
CA ALA A 20 -6.03 7.23 3.71
C ALA A 20 -5.03 6.08 3.66
N ALA A 21 -5.24 5.11 2.77
CA ALA A 21 -4.28 4.03 2.53
C ALA A 21 -2.93 4.56 2.00
N GLN A 22 -2.96 5.54 1.09
CA GLN A 22 -1.75 6.21 0.60
C GLN A 22 -1.03 6.95 1.74
N ALA A 23 -1.75 7.69 2.57
CA ALA A 23 -1.18 8.37 3.73
C ALA A 23 -0.52 7.40 4.73
N LEU A 24 -1.08 6.19 4.91
CA LEU A 24 -0.49 5.17 5.78
C LEU A 24 0.84 4.65 5.26
N VAL A 25 0.95 4.34 3.96
CA VAL A 25 2.21 3.85 3.39
C VAL A 25 3.28 4.95 3.31
N ASP A 26 2.88 6.20 3.08
CA ASP A 26 3.77 7.37 3.15
C ASP A 26 4.27 7.60 4.59
N ALA A 27 3.37 7.57 5.58
CA ALA A 27 3.75 7.76 6.99
C ALA A 27 4.64 6.65 7.53
N ALA A 28 4.43 5.41 7.08
CA ALA A 28 5.24 4.26 7.46
C ALA A 28 6.58 4.20 6.70
N ASN A 29 6.78 5.05 5.68
CA ASN A 29 7.92 5.01 4.77
C ASN A 29 8.18 3.59 4.24
N CYS A 30 7.10 2.88 3.88
CA CYS A 30 7.15 1.49 3.47
C CYS A 30 8.04 1.32 2.22
N PRO A 31 8.87 0.28 2.15
CA PRO A 31 9.56 -0.08 0.92
C PRO A 31 8.55 -0.21 -0.22
N LYS A 32 8.79 0.51 -1.32
CA LYS A 32 7.93 0.48 -2.50
C LYS A 32 8.69 -0.05 -3.70
N VAL A 33 8.02 -0.89 -4.48
CA VAL A 33 8.55 -1.41 -5.74
C VAL A 33 7.59 -1.04 -6.85
N PHE A 34 8.14 -0.54 -7.95
CA PHE A 34 7.38 -0.29 -9.17
C PHE A 34 7.30 -1.58 -9.97
N GLY A 35 6.10 -2.15 -10.07
CA GLY A 35 5.80 -3.29 -10.93
C GLY A 35 5.10 -2.86 -12.23
N LEU A 36 4.92 -3.81 -13.15
CA LEU A 36 4.20 -3.59 -14.42
C LEU A 36 2.72 -3.18 -14.21
N HIS A 37 2.14 -3.51 -13.06
CA HIS A 37 0.73 -3.26 -12.73
C HIS A 37 0.54 -2.14 -11.69
N GLY A 38 1.59 -1.37 -11.40
CA GLY A 38 1.55 -0.26 -10.45
C GLY A 38 2.55 -0.39 -9.30
N THR A 39 2.40 0.48 -8.30
CA THR A 39 3.27 0.53 -7.11
C THR A 39 2.75 -0.43 -6.04
N VAL A 40 3.60 -1.34 -5.60
CA VAL A 40 3.35 -2.20 -4.43
C VAL A 40 4.21 -1.74 -3.27
N TYR A 41 3.67 -1.85 -2.07
CA TYR A 41 4.31 -1.48 -0.81
C TYR A 41 4.48 -2.75 0.03
N LEU A 42 5.60 -2.84 0.75
CA LEU A 42 5.83 -3.89 1.73
C LEU A 42 5.12 -3.48 3.03
N ILE A 43 4.05 -4.20 3.37
CA ILE A 43 3.18 -3.93 4.52
C ILE A 43 3.20 -5.12 5.49
#